data_AF-A0A6G6D1E5-F1
#
_entry.id   AF-A0A6G6D1E5-F1
#
_cell.length_a   1.000
_cell.length_b   1.000
_cell.length_c   1.000
_cell.angle_alpha   90.00
_cell.angle_beta   90.00
_cell.angle_gamma   90.00
#
_symmetry.space_group_name_H-M   'P 1'
#
loop_
_entity.id
_entity.type
_entity.pdbx_description
1 polymer ?
#
loop_
_entity_poly.entity_id
_entity_poly.type
_entity_poly.pdbx_seq_one_letter_code
_entity_poly.pdbx_strand_id
1 'polypeptide(L)'
;LAVMFGSDYIGDFMHGSQVRKVVVQADGAKRLGIDDIGRLHVRNEQGEMVPLATFAKAAWTLGPPQLTRYNGYPSFNLEGQAAPGYSSGEAMQAMEELMQGLPEGIAHEWSGQSFEERLSGAQAPALFALSVLIVFLALAALYESWSIPLAVILVVPLGVLGAAARE
;
A
#
# COMPACT_ATOMS: atom_id res chain seq x y z
N LEU A 1 19.32 -26.22 -11.58
CA LEU A 1 17.97 -25.62 -11.71
C LEU A 1 18.03 -24.12 -11.97
N ALA A 2 18.71 -23.32 -11.13
CA ALA A 2 18.82 -21.86 -11.30
C ALA A 2 19.28 -21.42 -12.70
N VAL A 3 20.32 -22.04 -13.28
CA VAL A 3 20.80 -21.70 -14.64
C VAL A 3 19.87 -22.22 -15.77
N MET A 4 19.18 -23.34 -15.53
CA MET A 4 18.39 -24.03 -16.55
C MET A 4 16.97 -23.46 -16.71
N PHE A 5 16.31 -23.17 -15.58
CA PHE A 5 14.94 -22.63 -15.55
C PHE A 5 14.88 -21.15 -15.14
N GLY A 6 15.94 -20.64 -14.51
CA GLY A 6 16.17 -19.21 -14.34
C GLY A 6 17.26 -18.74 -15.30
N SER A 7 18.21 -17.97 -14.81
CA SER A 7 19.38 -17.51 -15.56
C SER A 7 20.52 -17.31 -14.58
N ASP A 8 21.75 -17.54 -15.03
CA ASP A 8 22.93 -17.29 -14.21
C ASP A 8 23.76 -16.15 -14.77
N TYR A 9 24.11 -15.20 -13.91
CA TYR A 9 24.99 -14.11 -14.26
C TYR A 9 26.42 -14.54 -13.99
N ILE A 10 27.23 -14.66 -15.04
CA ILE A 10 28.61 -15.17 -14.93
C ILE A 10 29.66 -14.07 -14.98
N GLY A 11 29.28 -12.85 -15.37
CA GLY A 11 30.19 -11.71 -15.43
C GLY A 11 29.78 -10.70 -16.49
N ASP A 12 30.69 -9.75 -16.73
CA ASP A 12 30.50 -8.67 -17.69
C ASP A 12 31.55 -8.77 -18.81
N PHE A 13 31.21 -8.28 -20.00
CA PHE A 13 32.14 -8.13 -21.10
C PHE A 13 32.02 -6.75 -21.76
N MET A 14 33.12 -6.28 -22.36
CA MET A 14 33.15 -5.02 -23.11
C MET A 14 32.71 -5.25 -24.55
N HIS A 15 31.67 -4.54 -24.99
CA HIS A 15 31.24 -4.47 -26.37
C HIS A 15 31.36 -3.03 -26.88
N GLY A 16 32.48 -2.73 -27.56
CA GLY A 16 32.86 -1.37 -27.89
C GLY A 16 33.18 -0.57 -26.63
N SER A 17 32.47 0.53 -26.40
CA SER A 17 32.58 1.38 -25.20
C SER A 17 31.56 1.04 -24.10
N GLN A 18 30.75 0.00 -24.27
CA GLN A 18 29.69 -0.36 -23.33
C GLN A 18 30.00 -1.69 -22.62
N VAL A 19 29.83 -1.71 -21.30
CA VAL A 19 29.83 -2.93 -20.50
C VAL A 19 28.48 -3.63 -20.66
N ARG A 20 28.51 -4.93 -21.00
CA ARG A 20 27.32 -5.77 -21.14
C ARG A 20 27.40 -6.99 -20.25
N LYS A 21 26.26 -7.35 -19.65
CA LYS A 21 26.14 -8.54 -18.81
C LYS A 21 26.17 -9.81 -19.65
N VAL A 22 26.93 -10.81 -19.20
CA VAL A 22 26.93 -12.16 -19.74
C VAL A 22 26.05 -13.02 -18.85
N VAL A 23 24.97 -13.53 -19.45
CA VAL A 23 23.99 -14.37 -18.78
C VAL A 23 23.95 -15.73 -19.48
N VAL A 24 24.09 -16.80 -18.71
CA VAL A 24 23.95 -18.18 -19.19
C VAL A 24 22.56 -18.69 -18.86
N GLN A 25 21.90 -19.26 -19.85
CA GLN A 25 20.55 -19.79 -19.72
C GLN A 25 20.38 -20.96 -20.68
N ALA A 26 19.59 -21.96 -20.29
CA ALA A 26 19.21 -23.04 -21.20
C ALA A 26 18.32 -22.53 -22.33
N ASP A 27 18.40 -23.21 -23.48
CA ASP A 27 17.54 -22.92 -24.63
C ASP A 27 16.04 -23.01 -24.26
N GLY A 28 15.26 -22.07 -24.77
CA GLY A 28 13.85 -21.87 -24.40
C GLY A 28 12.98 -23.10 -24.66
N ALA A 29 13.27 -23.87 -25.70
CA ALA A 29 12.53 -25.09 -26.03
C ALA A 29 12.71 -26.22 -25.01
N LYS A 30 13.73 -26.16 -24.14
CA LYS A 30 14.08 -27.21 -23.16
C LYS A 30 13.64 -26.88 -21.73
N ARG A 31 12.71 -25.92 -21.55
CA ARG A 31 12.27 -25.43 -20.23
C ARG A 31 10.79 -25.05 -20.16
N LEU A 32 9.95 -25.64 -21.01
CA LEU A 32 8.53 -25.28 -21.10
C LEU A 32 7.69 -26.13 -20.14
N GLY A 33 8.06 -27.40 -19.97
CA GLY A 33 7.29 -28.36 -19.20
C GLY A 33 7.97 -28.79 -17.90
N ILE A 34 7.15 -29.30 -16.97
CA ILE A 34 7.63 -29.98 -15.77
C ILE A 34 8.43 -31.25 -16.13
N ASP A 35 8.09 -31.90 -17.26
CA ASP A 35 8.79 -33.07 -17.77
C ASP A 35 10.23 -32.75 -18.23
N ASP A 36 10.49 -31.50 -18.64
CA ASP A 36 11.83 -31.07 -19.04
C ASP A 36 12.79 -30.99 -17.84
N ILE A 37 12.25 -30.71 -16.64
CA ILE A 37 13.02 -30.71 -15.39
C ILE A 37 13.62 -32.10 -15.12
N GLY A 38 12.82 -33.15 -15.35
CA GLY A 38 13.24 -34.54 -15.11
C GLY A 38 14.36 -35.02 -16.05
N ARG A 39 14.45 -34.44 -17.25
CA ARG A 39 15.45 -34.76 -18.28
C ARG A 39 16.82 -34.10 -18.05
N LEU A 40 16.91 -33.17 -17.08
CA LEU A 40 18.18 -32.54 -16.73
C LEU A 40 19.12 -33.58 -16.14
N HIS A 41 20.35 -33.65 -16.64
CA HIS A 41 21.36 -34.53 -16.09
C HIS A 41 22.31 -33.75 -15.20
N VAL A 42 22.63 -34.31 -14.03
CA VAL A 42 23.59 -33.77 -13.07
C VAL A 42 24.71 -34.79 -12.90
N ARG A 43 25.94 -34.31 -12.75
CA ARG A 43 27.10 -35.19 -12.55
C ARG A 43 27.13 -35.69 -11.10
N ASN A 44 27.23 -37.00 -10.88
CA ASN A 44 27.45 -37.59 -9.56
C ASN A 44 28.94 -37.54 -9.15
N GLU A 45 29.26 -37.95 -7.93
CA GLU A 45 30.65 -37.98 -7.42
C GLU A 45 31.56 -38.92 -8.22
N GLN A 46 30.99 -39.95 -8.82
CA GLN A 46 31.68 -40.91 -9.69
C GLN A 46 31.89 -40.35 -11.13
N GLY A 47 31.44 -39.12 -11.40
CA GLY A 47 31.60 -38.46 -12.70
C GLY A 47 30.55 -38.84 -13.75
N GLU A 48 29.56 -39.67 -13.41
CA GLU A 48 28.50 -40.11 -14.29
C GLU A 48 27.36 -39.08 -14.35
N MET A 49 26.68 -38.99 -15.49
CA MET A 49 25.53 -38.09 -15.66
C MET A 49 24.24 -38.82 -15.27
N VAL A 50 23.60 -38.38 -14.19
CA VAL A 50 22.36 -38.97 -13.67
C VAL A 50 21.19 -38.01 -13.92
N PRO A 51 20.06 -38.48 -14.49
CA PRO A 51 18.89 -37.64 -14.68
C PRO A 51 18.27 -37.23 -13.34
N LEU A 52 17.82 -35.98 -13.24
CA LEU A 52 17.27 -35.37 -12.03
C LEU A 52 16.02 -36.13 -11.53
N ALA A 53 15.24 -36.70 -12.45
CA ALA A 53 14.07 -37.52 -12.12
C ALA A 53 14.39 -38.75 -11.26
N THR A 54 15.64 -39.22 -11.22
CA THR A 54 16.05 -40.38 -10.40
C THR A 54 15.98 -40.07 -8.90
N PHE A 55 16.12 -38.80 -8.50
CA PHE A 55 16.21 -38.41 -7.09
C PHE A 55 15.37 -37.18 -6.71
N ALA A 56 14.63 -36.57 -7.65
CA ALA A 56 13.71 -35.47 -7.39
C ALA A 56 12.34 -35.72 -8.04
N LYS A 57 11.27 -35.29 -7.36
CA LYS A 57 9.89 -35.32 -7.87
C LYS A 57 9.33 -33.91 -7.90
N ALA A 58 8.63 -33.58 -8.96
CA ALA A 58 7.93 -32.30 -9.10
C ALA A 58 6.43 -32.51 -8.83
N ALA A 59 5.80 -31.55 -8.15
CA ALA A 59 4.39 -31.58 -7.82
C ALA A 59 3.79 -30.18 -7.99
N TRP A 60 2.53 -30.13 -8.43
CA TRP A 60 1.78 -28.89 -8.45
C TRP A 60 1.38 -28.49 -7.04
N THR A 61 1.63 -27.23 -6.69
CA THR A 61 1.21 -26.65 -5.42
C THR A 61 0.58 -25.29 -5.68
N LEU A 62 -0.32 -24.89 -4.79
CA LEU A 62 -0.90 -23.55 -4.79
C LEU A 62 -0.05 -22.68 -3.86
N GLY A 63 0.36 -21.52 -4.35
CA GLY A 63 1.08 -20.52 -3.56
C GLY A 63 0.76 -19.11 -4.04
N PRO A 64 0.82 -18.11 -3.14
CA PRO A 64 0.63 -16.72 -3.55
C PRO A 64 1.79 -16.30 -4.48
N PRO A 65 1.51 -15.70 -5.65
CA PRO A 65 2.56 -15.24 -6.56
C PRO A 65 3.38 -14.08 -5.98
N GLN A 66 2.78 -13.33 -5.06
CA GLN A 66 3.41 -12.24 -4.33
C GLN A 66 2.92 -12.24 -2.89
N LEU A 67 3.84 -12.02 -1.96
CA LEU A 67 3.52 -11.79 -0.56
C LEU A 67 3.67 -10.28 -0.29
N THR A 68 2.56 -9.60 -0.06
CA THR A 68 2.55 -8.20 0.37
C THR A 68 2.67 -8.12 1.89
N ARG A 69 3.38 -7.09 2.37
CA ARG A 69 3.52 -6.81 3.80
C ARG A 69 3.28 -5.34 4.06
N TYR A 70 2.64 -5.03 5.17
CA TYR A 70 2.45 -3.68 5.67
C TYR A 70 2.91 -3.63 7.13
N ASN A 71 3.75 -2.66 7.47
CA ASN A 71 4.39 -2.54 8.80
C ASN A 71 5.03 -3.85 9.31
N GLY A 72 5.60 -4.64 8.39
CA GLY A 72 6.27 -5.89 8.72
C GLY A 72 5.32 -7.08 8.92
N TYR A 73 4.00 -6.94 8.82
CA TYR A 73 3.03 -8.03 8.88
C TYR A 73 2.57 -8.44 7.47
N PRO A 74 2.30 -9.74 7.20
CA PRO A 74 1.62 -10.15 5.97
C PRO A 74 0.28 -9.44 5.86
N SER A 75 0.05 -8.77 4.74
CA SER A 75 -1.15 -7.95 4.55
C SER A 75 -1.69 -8.11 3.14
N PHE A 76 -2.97 -7.79 2.97
CA PHE A 76 -3.60 -7.60 1.67
C PHE A 76 -3.91 -6.13 1.51
N ASN A 77 -3.57 -5.57 0.35
CA ASN A 77 -3.97 -4.22 0.01
C ASN A 77 -5.41 -4.23 -0.50
N LEU A 78 -6.26 -3.39 0.09
CA LEU A 78 -7.64 -3.20 -0.32
C LEU A 78 -7.81 -1.76 -0.77
N GLU A 79 -8.21 -1.60 -2.02
CA GLU A 79 -8.44 -0.30 -2.64
C GLU A 79 -9.91 -0.17 -3.01
N GLY A 80 -10.46 1.02 -2.83
CA GLY A 80 -11.85 1.30 -3.08
C GLY A 80 -12.12 2.80 -3.05
N GLN A 81 -13.30 3.17 -3.51
CA GLN A 81 -13.77 4.55 -3.53
C GLN A 81 -15.19 4.61 -2.99
N ALA A 82 -15.56 5.77 -2.45
CA ALA A 82 -16.93 6.00 -2.00
C ALA A 82 -17.92 5.85 -3.18
N ALA A 83 -19.10 5.31 -2.89
CA ALA A 83 -20.18 5.28 -3.86
C ALA A 83 -20.64 6.72 -4.21
N PRO A 84 -21.21 6.96 -5.41
CA PRO A 84 -21.73 8.27 -5.77
C PRO A 84 -22.72 8.80 -4.73
N GLY A 85 -22.51 10.04 -4.27
CA GLY A 85 -23.35 10.67 -3.24
C GLY A 85 -22.89 10.44 -1.80
N TYR A 86 -21.80 9.70 -1.59
CA TYR A 86 -21.17 9.50 -0.28
C TYR A 86 -19.79 10.14 -0.22
N SER A 87 -19.42 10.58 0.98
CA SER A 87 -18.09 11.10 1.29
C SER A 87 -17.06 9.97 1.48
N SER A 88 -15.78 10.31 1.35
CA SER A 88 -14.67 9.42 1.68
C SER A 88 -14.69 8.98 3.14
N GLY A 89 -15.02 9.89 4.07
CA GLY A 89 -15.18 9.57 5.49
C GLY A 89 -16.27 8.54 5.77
N GLU A 90 -17.42 8.64 5.10
CA GLU A 90 -18.50 7.64 5.22
C GLU A 90 -18.07 6.27 4.67
N ALA A 91 -17.34 6.24 3.55
CA ALA A 91 -16.80 5.00 3.01
C ALA A 91 -15.76 4.37 3.95
N MET A 92 -14.92 5.18 4.59
CA MET A 92 -13.96 4.71 5.59
C MET A 92 -14.67 4.13 6.81
N GLN A 93 -15.71 4.79 7.31
CA GLN A 93 -16.50 4.31 8.42
C GLN A 93 -17.21 2.98 8.09
N ALA A 94 -17.81 2.86 6.91
CA ALA A 94 -18.43 1.62 6.46
C ALA A 94 -17.41 0.47 6.36
N MET A 95 -16.19 0.76 5.91
CA MET A 95 -15.11 -0.24 5.90
C MET A 95 -14.72 -0.67 7.33
N GLU A 96 -14.63 0.25 8.29
CA GLU A 96 -14.37 -0.10 9.69
C GLU A 96 -15.47 -1.00 10.27
N GLU A 97 -16.73 -0.75 9.93
CA GLU A 97 -17.86 -1.61 10.33
C GLU A 97 -17.77 -3.01 9.72
N LEU A 98 -17.40 -3.13 8.43
CA LEU A 98 -17.18 -4.43 7.79
C LEU A 98 -16.02 -5.21 8.42
N MET A 99 -14.95 -4.51 8.82
CA MET A 99 -13.78 -5.13 9.44
C MET A 99 -14.09 -5.71 10.82
N GLN A 100 -15.11 -5.20 11.53
CA GLN A 100 -15.56 -5.78 12.81
C GLN A 100 -16.15 -7.20 12.65
N GLY A 101 -16.60 -7.56 11.45
CA GLY A 101 -17.12 -8.90 11.16
C GLY A 101 -16.04 -9.96 10.90
N LEU A 102 -14.76 -9.58 10.89
CA LEU A 102 -13.66 -10.51 10.60
C LEU A 102 -13.28 -11.37 11.81
N PRO A 103 -12.73 -12.58 11.58
CA PRO A 103 -12.20 -13.42 12.65
C PRO A 103 -11.11 -12.71 13.47
N GLU A 104 -11.01 -13.07 14.76
CA GLU A 104 -9.94 -12.57 15.63
C GLU A 104 -8.56 -12.84 15.04
N GLY A 105 -7.65 -11.88 15.21
CA GLY A 105 -6.28 -11.94 14.67
C GLY A 105 -6.09 -11.23 13.33
N ILE A 106 -7.16 -10.71 12.72
CA ILE A 106 -7.06 -9.80 11.57
C ILE A 106 -7.15 -8.36 12.05
N ALA A 107 -6.11 -7.58 11.77
CA ALA A 107 -6.08 -6.14 11.98
C ALA A 107 -6.21 -5.42 10.64
N HIS A 108 -6.69 -4.17 10.69
CA HIS A 108 -6.72 -3.27 9.55
C HIS A 108 -5.94 -2.00 9.88
N GLU A 109 -5.35 -1.39 8.87
CA GLU A 109 -4.65 -0.11 9.02
C GLU A 109 -4.88 0.73 7.75
N TRP A 110 -5.14 2.02 7.94
CA TRP A 110 -5.28 2.96 6.84
C TRP A 110 -3.90 3.37 6.32
N SER A 111 -3.80 3.57 5.00
CA SER A 111 -2.56 4.02 4.36
C SER A 111 -2.84 5.14 3.35
N GLY A 112 -1.79 5.90 3.00
CA GLY A 112 -1.87 6.97 2.01
C GLY A 112 -2.93 8.02 2.35
N GLN A 113 -3.78 8.33 1.37
CA GLN A 113 -4.80 9.38 1.48
C GLN A 113 -5.78 9.16 2.64
N SER A 114 -6.26 7.94 2.85
CA SER A 114 -7.19 7.65 3.96
C SER A 114 -6.53 7.85 5.33
N PHE A 115 -5.23 7.57 5.45
CA PHE A 115 -4.49 7.84 6.67
C PHE A 115 -4.38 9.34 6.94
N GLU A 116 -4.04 10.14 5.92
CA GLU A 116 -3.95 11.59 6.03
C GLU A 116 -5.31 12.24 6.30
N GLU A 117 -6.38 11.74 5.70
CA GLU A 117 -7.74 12.19 5.92
C GLU A 117 -8.16 11.97 7.38
N ARG A 118 -7.85 10.80 7.94
CA ARG A 118 -8.11 10.51 9.37
C ARG A 118 -7.32 11.42 10.29
N LEU A 119 -6.05 11.70 9.97
CA LEU A 119 -5.20 12.55 10.79
C LEU A 119 -5.61 14.02 10.73
N SER A 120 -5.85 14.53 9.51
CA SER A 120 -6.20 15.93 9.25
C SER A 120 -7.62 16.25 9.71
N GLY A 121 -8.57 15.33 9.51
CA GLY A 121 -9.96 15.49 9.91
C GLY A 121 -10.13 15.76 11.41
N ALA A 122 -9.28 15.16 12.25
CA ALA A 122 -9.33 15.35 13.69
C ALA A 122 -8.87 16.75 14.17
N GLN A 123 -8.07 17.47 13.38
CA GLN A 123 -7.45 18.72 13.80
C GLN A 123 -8.24 19.97 13.40
N ALA A 124 -9.01 19.90 12.31
CA ALA A 124 -9.73 21.06 11.78
C ALA A 124 -10.66 21.72 12.81
N PRO A 125 -11.53 21.00 13.56
CA PRO A 125 -12.42 21.64 14.54
C PRO A 125 -11.67 22.36 15.66
N ALA A 126 -10.56 21.79 16.13
CA ALA A 126 -9.75 22.38 17.19
C ALA A 126 -9.05 23.66 16.72
N LEU A 127 -8.53 23.67 15.49
CA LEU A 127 -7.91 24.85 14.89
C LEU A 127 -8.94 25.97 14.65
N PHE A 128 -10.14 25.64 14.20
CA PHE A 128 -11.22 26.61 14.07
C PHE A 128 -11.62 27.20 15.43
N ALA A 129 -11.81 26.36 16.45
CA ALA A 129 -12.14 26.81 17.80
C ALA A 129 -11.06 27.74 18.39
N LEU A 130 -9.78 27.38 18.22
CA LEU A 130 -8.66 28.20 18.64
C LEU A 130 -8.62 29.54 17.89
N SER A 131 -8.86 29.52 16.58
CA SER A 131 -8.89 30.74 15.75
C SER A 131 -10.00 31.68 16.21
N VAL A 132 -11.21 31.17 16.44
CA VAL A 132 -12.35 31.95 16.96
C VAL A 132 -12.04 32.52 18.33
N LEU A 133 -11.41 31.75 19.21
CA LEU A 133 -10.98 32.21 20.53
C LEU A 133 -9.96 33.35 20.44
N ILE A 134 -8.95 33.23 19.58
CA ILE A 134 -7.93 34.27 19.39
C ILE A 134 -8.57 35.56 18.84
N VAL A 135 -9.46 35.43 17.85
CA VAL A 135 -10.20 36.58 17.30
C VAL A 135 -11.07 37.24 18.37
N PHE A 136 -11.77 36.44 19.19
CA PHE A 136 -12.55 36.93 20.33
C PHE A 136 -11.69 37.77 21.29
N LEU A 137 -10.55 37.22 21.71
CA LEU A 137 -9.64 37.89 22.65
C LEU A 137 -9.03 39.17 22.06
N ALA A 138 -8.66 39.16 20.78
CA ALA A 138 -8.14 40.35 20.10
C ALA A 138 -9.19 41.48 20.04
N LEU A 139 -10.44 41.15 19.71
CA LEU A 139 -11.54 42.11 19.71
C LEU A 139 -11.89 42.59 21.13
N ALA A 140 -11.82 41.70 22.13
CA ALA A 140 -12.09 42.06 23.52
C ALA A 140 -11.06 43.07 24.04
N ALA A 141 -9.78 42.87 23.71
CA ALA A 141 -8.72 43.82 24.03
C ALA A 141 -8.88 45.15 23.27
N LEU A 142 -9.28 45.12 21.99
CA LEU A 142 -9.45 46.32 21.16
C LEU A 142 -10.61 47.20 21.61
N TYR A 143 -11.75 46.59 21.96
CA TYR A 143 -12.95 47.32 22.41
C TYR A 143 -13.03 47.50 23.93
N GLU A 144 -12.03 46.99 24.67
CA GLU A 144 -12.00 46.97 26.13
C GLU A 144 -13.29 46.39 26.76
N SER A 145 -13.92 45.45 26.06
CA SER A 145 -15.25 44.94 26.38
C SER A 145 -15.43 43.50 25.92
N TRP A 146 -16.03 42.68 26.76
CA TRP A 146 -16.31 41.26 26.49
C TRP A 146 -17.61 41.05 25.71
N SER A 147 -18.55 42.01 25.78
CA SER A 147 -19.87 41.89 25.17
C SER A 147 -19.88 42.22 23.68
N ILE A 148 -19.07 43.19 23.24
CA ILE A 148 -19.01 43.61 21.84
C ILE A 148 -18.46 42.49 20.93
N PRO A 149 -17.34 41.81 21.26
CA PRO A 149 -16.84 40.68 20.47
C PRO A 149 -17.81 39.50 20.38
N LEU A 150 -18.57 39.23 21.45
CA LEU A 150 -19.56 38.17 21.47
C LEU A 150 -20.65 38.41 20.40
N ALA A 151 -21.12 39.66 20.30
CA ALA A 151 -22.10 40.06 19.29
C ALA A 151 -21.56 39.91 17.85
N VAL A 152 -20.26 40.19 17.64
CA VAL A 152 -19.61 40.01 16.32
C VAL A 152 -19.50 38.53 15.95
N ILE A 153 -19.12 37.66 16.90
CA ILE A 153 -18.97 36.22 16.62
C ILE A 153 -20.31 35.54 16.32
N LEU A 154 -21.42 36.03 16.85
CA LEU A 154 -22.76 35.53 16.52
C LEU A 154 -23.14 35.68 15.03
N VAL A 155 -22.39 36.47 14.25
CA VAL A 155 -22.54 36.56 12.79
C VAL A 155 -21.86 35.39 12.06
N VAL A 156 -20.86 34.75 12.66
CA VAL A 156 -20.08 33.67 12.03
C VAL A 156 -20.96 32.49 11.56
N PRO A 157 -21.93 31.97 12.35
CA PRO A 157 -22.82 30.91 11.88
C PRO A 157 -23.62 31.26 10.63
N LEU A 158 -24.04 32.52 10.47
CA LEU A 158 -24.72 32.98 9.25
C LEU A 158 -23.80 32.91 8.03
N GLY A 159 -22.52 33.25 8.22
CA GLY A 159 -21.50 33.11 7.18
C GLY A 159 -21.25 31.65 6.79
N VAL A 160 -21.16 30.76 7.78
CA VAL A 160 -20.99 29.31 7.55
C VAL A 160 -22.18 28.71 6.81
N LEU A 161 -23.41 29.03 7.22
CA LEU A 161 -24.62 28.58 6.54
C LEU A 161 -24.70 29.09 5.09
N GLY A 162 -24.33 30.35 4.86
CA GLY A 162 -24.28 30.92 3.51
C GLY A 162 -23.22 30.29 2.62
N ALA A 163 -22.08 29.89 3.18
CA ALA A 163 -21.04 29.16 2.47
C ALA A 163 -21.49 27.73 2.12
N ALA A 164 -22.04 27.00 3.10
CA ALA A 164 -22.51 25.63 2.93
C ALA A 164 -23.70 25.50 1.97
N ALA A 165 -24.50 26.56 1.80
CA ALA A 165 -25.62 26.57 0.84
C ALA A 165 -25.19 26.86 -0.61
N ARG A 166 -23.93 27.27 -0.83
CA ARG A 166 -23.39 27.64 -2.14
C ARG A 166 -22.58 26.51 -2.79
N GLU A 167 -22.18 25.52 -2.00
CA GLU A 167 -21.62 24.24 -2.46
C GLU A 167 -22.74 23.19 -2.63
#